data_AF-A0A5Q3QAV0-F1
#
_entry.id   AF-A0A5Q3QAV0-F1
#
_cell.length_a   1.000
_cell.length_b   1.000
_cell.length_c   1.000
_cell.angle_alpha   90.00
_cell.angle_beta   90.00
_cell.angle_gamma   90.00
#
_symmetry.space_group_name_H-M   'P 1'
#
loop_
_entity.id
_entity.type
_entity.pdbx_description
1 polymer ?
#
loop_
_entity_poly.entity_id
_entity_poly.type
_entity_poly.pdbx_seq_one_letter_code
_entity_poly.pdbx_strand_id
1 'polypeptide(L)'
;MNGPYSGERTQSGLRSGGVLSRVSFPAGHTGEATGRRGPDVEWTGVDMGTHSAGHRDLVPLEPGFDKTWLGWRPDQVTEYLDRVEADVQTLVADRDAALAHVDELVQRLDESRNEAARLRAELDKVSREPVDATALDPLLRRKVELAEHSAEHIVGRARMDAEEKQRTADQLLATYRNLLADAQRQRSETETTGRELVHRARSEAEALTAEADEQRRTADIQAQDERHRADEQAEQRRARIEEEFSAWLQHRRIDDDERHARRLADSKHEAGQVLHDAVAEADRVVGHANDQADAVRHTRSQIAERLREVHALLADGDQSWRLTDADPAPDSTHEPDSPQVTASGSLRWPERVPVDLTPPAEREDAPEHS
;
A
#
# COMPACT_ATOMS: atom_id res chain seq x y z
N MET A 1 -56.86 -18.52 17.54
CA MET A 1 -55.60 -18.79 16.82
C MET A 1 -54.61 -17.70 17.16
N ASN A 2 -53.53 -18.11 17.80
CA ASN A 2 -52.18 -17.55 17.92
C ASN A 2 -51.90 -16.14 17.35
N GLY A 3 -51.34 -15.27 18.20
CA GLY A 3 -50.59 -14.06 17.80
C GLY A 3 -49.18 -14.39 17.29
N PRO A 4 -48.16 -13.53 17.43
CA PRO A 4 -48.14 -12.11 17.81
C PRO A 4 -47.38 -11.22 16.78
N TYR A 5 -47.42 -9.90 16.94
CA TYR A 5 -46.53 -8.97 16.24
C TYR A 5 -45.69 -8.18 17.26
N SER A 6 -44.42 -8.04 16.88
CA SER A 6 -43.30 -7.38 17.52
C SER A 6 -43.52 -5.86 17.71
N GLY A 7 -42.83 -5.32 18.70
CA GLY A 7 -42.75 -3.88 18.94
C GLY A 7 -41.56 -3.56 19.83
N GLU A 8 -40.38 -3.49 19.19
CA GLU A 8 -39.15 -2.98 19.76
C GLU A 8 -39.34 -1.55 20.30
N ARG A 9 -38.77 -1.27 21.47
CA ARG A 9 -38.51 0.10 21.90
C ARG A 9 -37.13 0.17 22.55
N THR A 10 -36.27 0.90 21.87
CA THR A 10 -34.97 1.37 22.31
C THR A 10 -35.12 2.27 23.54
N GLN A 11 -34.28 2.09 24.55
CA GLN A 11 -33.92 3.18 25.44
C GLN A 11 -32.51 3.00 25.98
N SER A 12 -31.70 4.03 25.73
CA SER A 12 -30.33 4.19 26.18
C SER A 12 -30.27 4.37 27.71
N GLY A 13 -29.24 3.82 28.34
CA GLY A 13 -28.98 4.01 29.75
C GLY A 13 -27.52 3.75 30.09
N LEU A 14 -26.64 4.68 29.68
CA LEU A 14 -25.29 4.82 30.21
C LEU A 14 -25.37 5.01 31.73
N ARG A 15 -24.93 4.01 32.49
CA ARG A 15 -24.55 4.18 33.90
C ARG A 15 -23.20 3.53 34.14
N SER A 16 -22.24 4.41 34.36
CA SER A 16 -20.97 4.22 35.04
C SER A 16 -21.14 3.36 36.31
N GLY A 17 -20.40 2.26 36.37
CA GLY A 17 -20.23 1.43 37.56
C GLY A 17 -18.86 0.77 37.49
N GLY A 18 -17.82 1.51 37.90
CA GLY A 18 -16.48 0.96 38.08
C GLY A 18 -16.47 -0.03 39.23
N VAL A 19 -16.33 -1.31 38.92
CA VAL A 19 -16.03 -2.37 39.90
C VAL A 19 -14.64 -2.89 39.57
N LEU A 20 -13.68 -2.55 40.44
CA LEU A 20 -12.34 -3.11 40.47
C LEU A 20 -12.45 -4.57 40.91
N SER A 21 -12.54 -5.51 39.97
CA SER A 21 -12.32 -6.93 40.25
C SER A 21 -10.83 -7.23 40.26
N ARG A 22 -10.34 -7.35 41.48
CA ARG A 22 -8.99 -7.72 41.90
C ARG A 22 -8.71 -9.17 41.46
N VAL A 23 -7.72 -9.36 40.61
CA VAL A 23 -7.16 -10.68 40.27
C VAL A 23 -6.39 -11.17 41.51
N SER A 24 -6.96 -12.15 42.21
CA SER A 24 -6.30 -12.87 43.31
C SER A 24 -5.65 -14.15 42.77
N PHE A 25 -4.32 -14.22 42.83
CA PHE A 25 -3.56 -15.48 42.77
C PHE A 25 -3.60 -16.15 44.16
N PRO A 26 -3.77 -17.48 44.28
CA PRO A 26 -3.86 -18.15 45.57
C PRO A 26 -2.47 -18.36 46.18
N ALA A 27 -2.25 -17.74 47.34
CA ALA A 27 -1.19 -18.11 48.28
C ALA A 27 -1.65 -19.33 49.09
N GLY A 28 -0.94 -20.45 48.94
CA GLY A 28 -1.09 -21.61 49.78
C GLY A 28 -0.61 -21.31 51.19
N HIS A 29 -1.52 -21.39 52.16
CA HIS A 29 -1.19 -21.48 53.57
C HIS A 29 -1.47 -22.90 54.05
N THR A 30 -0.39 -23.54 54.48
CA THR A 30 -0.28 -24.87 55.05
C THR A 30 -1.01 -24.93 56.39
N GLY A 31 -1.91 -25.90 56.51
CA GLY A 31 -2.53 -26.29 57.78
C GLY A 31 -1.54 -26.97 58.71
N GLU A 32 -1.68 -26.64 59.99
CA GLU A 32 -1.08 -27.33 61.12
C GLU A 32 -1.49 -28.81 61.12
N ALA A 33 -0.50 -29.70 61.16
CA ALA A 33 -0.69 -31.11 61.47
C ALA A 33 0.33 -31.52 62.53
N THR A 34 -0.13 -31.58 63.77
CA THR A 34 0.56 -32.23 64.89
C THR A 34 0.73 -33.72 64.58
N GLY A 35 1.96 -34.17 64.42
CA GLY A 35 2.26 -35.57 64.14
C GLY A 35 3.66 -35.96 64.61
N ARG A 36 3.75 -36.39 65.87
CA ARG A 36 4.88 -37.17 66.41
C ARG A 36 5.15 -38.37 65.50
N ARG A 37 6.35 -38.48 64.93
CA ARG A 37 6.93 -39.76 64.45
C ARG A 37 8.46 -39.65 64.46
N GLY A 38 9.10 -40.73 64.90
CA GLY A 38 10.51 -40.82 65.29
C GLY A 38 11.53 -40.75 64.15
N PRO A 39 12.82 -40.89 64.48
CA PRO A 39 13.93 -40.72 63.56
C PRO A 39 14.25 -42.03 62.85
N ASP A 40 14.22 -42.02 61.52
CA ASP A 40 14.91 -43.01 60.68
C ASP A 40 15.34 -42.30 59.40
N VAL A 41 16.60 -41.86 59.39
CA VAL A 41 17.31 -41.49 58.15
C VAL A 41 18.73 -42.03 58.29
N GLU A 42 18.89 -43.29 57.90
CA GLU A 42 20.14 -43.80 57.35
C GLU A 42 20.43 -43.06 56.05
N TRP A 43 21.53 -42.31 56.00
CA TRP A 43 22.28 -42.07 54.78
C TRP A 43 23.73 -42.47 55.03
N THR A 44 24.00 -43.75 54.84
CA THR A 44 25.33 -44.26 54.51
C THR A 44 25.60 -43.94 53.05
N GLY A 45 26.64 -43.16 52.80
CA GLY A 45 27.05 -42.80 51.45
C GLY A 45 28.26 -41.88 51.50
N VAL A 46 29.37 -42.40 52.01
CA VAL A 46 30.69 -41.78 51.86
C VAL A 46 31.04 -41.88 50.37
N ASP A 47 30.68 -40.86 49.60
CA ASP A 47 31.29 -40.61 48.31
C ASP A 47 32.48 -39.67 48.55
N MET A 48 33.65 -40.25 48.74
CA MET A 48 34.95 -39.58 48.65
C MET A 48 35.24 -39.27 47.17
N GLY A 49 34.34 -38.53 46.53
CA GLY A 49 34.61 -37.80 45.31
C GLY A 49 35.45 -36.59 45.71
N THR A 50 36.66 -36.54 45.19
CA THR A 50 37.55 -35.37 45.21
C THR A 50 36.79 -34.14 44.75
N HIS A 51 36.18 -33.43 45.69
CA HIS A 51 35.78 -32.06 45.49
C HIS A 51 37.10 -31.30 45.47
N SER A 52 37.67 -31.21 44.26
CA SER A 52 38.49 -30.07 43.87
C SER A 52 37.92 -28.87 44.59
N ALA A 53 38.73 -28.26 45.44
CA ALA A 53 38.45 -26.95 45.99
C ALA A 53 38.27 -26.02 44.79
N GLY A 54 37.07 -26.00 44.25
CA GLY A 54 36.52 -24.90 43.49
C GLY A 54 36.55 -23.78 44.49
N HIS A 55 37.68 -23.09 44.51
CA HIS A 55 37.80 -21.68 44.81
C HIS A 55 36.47 -21.09 44.36
N ARG A 56 35.54 -20.93 45.30
CA ARG A 56 34.38 -20.09 45.06
C ARG A 56 35.05 -18.82 44.60
N ASP A 57 34.88 -18.50 43.32
CA ASP A 57 35.22 -17.21 42.78
C ASP A 57 34.58 -16.24 43.76
N LEU A 58 35.39 -15.75 44.69
CA LEU A 58 35.07 -14.60 45.50
C LEU A 58 35.10 -13.52 44.44
N VAL A 59 33.95 -13.34 43.79
CA VAL A 59 33.66 -12.20 42.94
C VAL A 59 34.20 -11.03 43.75
N PRO A 60 35.22 -10.30 43.25
CA PRO A 60 35.62 -9.08 43.91
C PRO A 60 34.36 -8.24 43.98
N LEU A 61 33.78 -8.11 45.18
CA LEU A 61 32.83 -7.07 45.45
C LEU A 61 33.66 -5.81 45.29
N GLU A 62 33.81 -5.30 44.06
CA GLU A 62 34.23 -3.93 43.88
C GLU A 62 33.17 -3.13 44.63
N PRO A 63 33.51 -2.55 45.79
CA PRO A 63 32.53 -1.75 46.47
C PRO A 63 32.27 -0.57 45.55
N GLY A 64 31.05 -0.51 44.99
CA GLY A 64 30.58 0.55 44.11
C GLY A 64 30.43 1.84 44.89
N PHE A 65 31.53 2.34 45.45
CA PHE A 65 31.60 3.61 46.15
C PHE A 65 31.41 4.73 45.13
N ASP A 66 30.86 5.86 45.55
CA ASP A 66 30.79 7.03 44.69
C ASP A 66 32.15 7.73 44.67
N LYS A 67 32.65 8.06 43.47
CA LYS A 67 33.89 8.82 43.27
C LYS A 67 33.62 10.31 43.46
N THR A 68 34.27 10.92 44.42
CA THR A 68 34.40 12.37 44.56
C THR A 68 35.69 12.86 43.90
N TRP A 69 35.83 14.18 43.71
CA TRP A 69 37.00 14.79 43.07
C TRP A 69 38.34 14.47 43.77
N LEU A 70 38.30 13.99 45.01
CA LEU A 70 39.48 13.64 45.82
C LEU A 70 39.56 12.13 46.15
N GLY A 71 38.84 11.27 45.43
CA GLY A 71 38.81 9.82 45.65
C GLY A 71 37.43 9.30 46.06
N TRP A 72 37.36 8.09 46.63
CA TRP A 72 36.10 7.51 47.10
C TRP A 72 35.52 8.30 48.27
N ARG A 73 34.19 8.36 48.36
CA ARG A 73 33.51 9.06 49.45
C ARG A 73 33.86 8.41 50.81
N PRO A 74 34.51 9.13 51.74
CA PRO A 74 35.00 8.54 53.00
C PRO A 74 33.89 7.90 53.84
N ASP A 75 32.72 8.54 53.94
CA ASP A 75 31.59 8.01 54.70
C ASP A 75 31.16 6.61 54.24
N GLN A 76 31.11 6.40 52.91
CA GLN A 76 30.71 5.12 52.33
C GLN A 76 31.76 4.04 52.56
N VAL A 77 33.04 4.41 52.54
CA VAL A 77 34.15 3.49 52.81
C VAL A 77 34.15 3.10 54.29
N THR A 78 33.97 4.04 55.21
CA THR A 78 33.90 3.77 56.65
C THR A 78 32.69 2.89 56.98
N GLU A 79 31.50 3.20 56.46
CA GLU A 79 30.31 2.37 56.67
C GLU A 79 30.49 0.94 56.11
N TYR A 80 31.18 0.80 54.98
CA TYR A 80 31.50 -0.53 54.43
C TYR A 80 32.53 -1.27 55.29
N LEU A 81 33.58 -0.60 55.79
CA LEU A 81 34.56 -1.21 56.67
C LEU A 81 33.93 -1.64 57.99
N ASP A 82 33.07 -0.81 58.59
CA ASP A 82 32.33 -1.15 59.81
C ASP A 82 31.43 -2.38 59.59
N ARG A 83 30.79 -2.47 58.41
CA ARG A 83 29.98 -3.63 58.02
C ARG A 83 30.83 -4.88 57.85
N VAL A 84 31.96 -4.79 57.14
CA VAL A 84 32.87 -5.93 56.95
C VAL A 84 33.48 -6.38 58.28
N GLU A 85 33.83 -5.44 59.16
CA GLU A 85 34.32 -5.75 60.50
C GLU A 85 33.25 -6.48 61.32
N ALA A 86 32.01 -6.01 61.28
CA ALA A 86 30.88 -6.71 61.91
C ALA A 86 30.68 -8.13 61.33
N ASP A 87 30.73 -8.28 60.00
CA ASP A 87 30.60 -9.58 59.33
C ASP A 87 31.74 -10.53 59.72
N VAL A 88 32.98 -10.04 59.81
CA VAL A 88 34.13 -10.85 60.26
C VAL A 88 33.99 -11.25 61.72
N GLN A 89 33.53 -10.35 62.58
CA GLN A 89 33.26 -10.69 63.99
C GLN A 89 32.18 -11.75 64.11
N THR A 90 31.10 -11.66 63.32
CA THR A 90 30.06 -12.71 63.26
C THR A 90 30.63 -14.03 62.75
N LEU A 91 31.43 -14.04 61.68
CA LEU A 91 32.05 -15.27 61.18
C LEU A 91 33.02 -15.91 62.17
N VAL A 92 33.76 -15.10 62.93
CA VAL A 92 34.62 -15.60 64.01
C VAL A 92 33.79 -16.22 65.13
N ALA A 93 32.70 -15.56 65.54
CA ALA A 93 31.78 -16.11 66.53
C ALA A 93 31.13 -17.42 66.07
N ASP A 94 30.70 -17.49 64.80
CA ASP A 94 30.13 -18.69 64.20
C ASP A 94 31.15 -19.82 64.10
N ARG A 95 32.40 -19.51 63.73
CA ARG A 95 33.50 -20.48 63.71
C ARG A 95 33.76 -21.02 65.11
N ASP A 96 33.85 -20.16 66.11
CA ASP A 96 34.17 -20.55 67.47
C ASP A 96 33.01 -21.38 68.08
N ALA A 97 31.75 -21.05 67.75
CA ALA A 97 30.58 -21.88 68.09
C ALA A 97 30.61 -23.25 67.39
N ALA A 98 30.98 -23.30 66.11
CA ALA A 98 31.13 -24.55 65.38
C ALA A 98 32.25 -25.43 65.95
N LEU A 99 33.38 -24.83 66.34
CA LEU A 99 34.48 -25.55 67.01
C LEU A 99 34.04 -26.11 68.36
N ALA A 100 33.31 -25.32 69.16
CA ALA A 100 32.74 -25.80 70.42
C ALA A 100 31.77 -26.98 70.21
N HIS A 101 30.95 -26.94 69.15
CA HIS A 101 30.08 -28.07 68.80
C HIS A 101 30.86 -29.30 68.33
N VAL A 102 31.96 -29.13 67.59
CA VAL A 102 32.83 -30.25 67.22
C VAL A 102 33.45 -30.88 68.47
N ASP A 103 33.95 -30.07 69.40
CA ASP A 103 34.53 -30.56 70.66
C ASP A 103 33.49 -31.31 71.50
N GLU A 104 32.26 -30.81 71.60
CA GLU A 104 31.14 -31.49 72.26
C GLU A 104 30.80 -32.84 71.58
N LEU A 105 30.76 -32.87 70.24
CA LEU A 105 30.51 -34.10 69.49
C LEU A 105 31.64 -35.12 69.68
N VAL A 106 32.89 -34.66 69.74
CA VAL A 106 34.06 -35.53 70.02
C VAL A 106 33.96 -36.11 71.42
N GLN A 107 33.65 -35.28 72.44
CA GLN A 107 33.45 -35.77 73.81
C GLN A 107 32.32 -36.79 73.87
N ARG A 108 31.19 -36.52 73.23
CA ARG A 108 30.04 -37.44 73.19
C ARG A 108 30.35 -38.74 72.44
N LEU A 109 31.16 -38.67 71.38
CA LEU A 109 31.61 -39.85 70.65
C LEU A 109 32.56 -40.69 71.50
N ASP A 110 33.48 -40.07 72.23
CA ASP A 110 34.40 -40.77 73.11
C ASP A 110 33.68 -41.37 74.32
N GLU A 111 32.72 -40.67 74.91
CA GLU A 111 31.80 -41.22 75.92
C GLU A 111 31.04 -42.43 75.37
N SER A 112 30.45 -42.32 74.18
CA SER A 112 29.73 -43.42 73.53
C SER A 112 30.66 -44.61 73.22
N ARG A 113 31.89 -44.35 72.78
CA ARG A 113 32.90 -45.39 72.52
C ARG A 113 33.35 -46.08 73.80
N ASN A 114 33.57 -45.32 74.88
CA ASN A 114 33.94 -45.85 76.18
C ASN A 114 32.81 -46.68 76.77
N GLU A 115 31.56 -46.22 76.65
CA GLU A 115 30.39 -46.98 77.08
C GLU A 115 30.21 -48.24 76.24
N ALA A 116 30.37 -48.16 74.92
CA ALA A 116 30.32 -49.34 74.06
C ALA A 116 31.46 -50.33 74.37
N ALA A 117 32.66 -49.85 74.72
CA ALA A 117 33.77 -50.70 75.14
C ALA A 117 33.50 -51.35 76.50
N ARG A 118 32.93 -50.60 77.45
CA ARG A 118 32.50 -51.10 78.77
C ARG A 118 31.41 -52.16 78.63
N LEU A 119 30.35 -51.87 77.89
CA LEU A 119 29.24 -52.79 77.63
C LEU A 119 29.73 -54.04 76.89
N ARG A 120 30.66 -53.91 75.94
CA ARG A 120 31.30 -55.07 75.31
C ARG A 120 32.11 -55.88 76.30
N ALA A 121 32.92 -55.27 77.16
CA ALA A 121 33.69 -55.98 78.18
C ALA A 121 32.78 -56.68 79.21
N GLU A 122 31.68 -56.04 79.59
CA GLU A 122 30.66 -56.61 80.47
C GLU A 122 29.93 -57.77 79.79
N LEU A 123 29.53 -57.62 78.53
CA LEU A 123 28.95 -58.69 77.72
C LEU A 123 29.92 -59.85 77.55
N ASP A 124 31.19 -59.58 77.26
CA ASP A 124 32.26 -60.56 77.13
C ASP A 124 32.48 -61.31 78.45
N LYS A 125 32.38 -60.63 79.59
CA LYS A 125 32.46 -61.23 80.92
C LYS A 125 31.25 -62.13 81.18
N VAL A 126 30.05 -61.64 80.89
CA VAL A 126 28.78 -62.39 81.00
C VAL A 126 28.74 -63.58 80.04
N SER A 127 29.36 -63.47 78.86
CA SER A 127 29.41 -64.52 77.84
C SER A 127 30.52 -65.54 78.11
N ARG A 128 31.61 -65.15 78.77
CA ARG A 128 32.70 -66.06 79.19
C ARG A 128 32.36 -66.88 80.42
N GLU A 129 31.46 -66.41 81.27
CA GLU A 129 30.86 -67.22 82.33
C GLU A 129 29.84 -68.16 81.66
N PRO A 130 30.16 -69.46 81.45
CA PRO A 130 29.23 -70.34 80.77
C PRO A 130 28.06 -70.53 81.74
N VAL A 131 26.94 -69.88 81.46
CA VAL A 131 25.70 -70.16 82.17
C VAL A 131 25.36 -71.62 81.85
N ASP A 132 25.46 -72.47 82.87
CA ASP A 132 25.08 -73.88 82.79
C ASP A 132 23.64 -73.95 82.25
N ALA A 133 23.45 -74.67 81.13
CA ALA A 133 22.15 -74.81 80.46
C ALA A 133 21.08 -75.45 81.37
N THR A 134 21.50 -76.05 82.50
CA THR A 134 20.60 -76.57 83.54
C THR A 134 20.27 -75.56 84.64
N ALA A 135 21.03 -74.46 84.76
CA ALA A 135 20.84 -73.37 85.72
C ALA A 135 20.22 -72.09 85.10
N LEU A 136 19.74 -72.15 83.86
CA LEU A 136 18.79 -71.14 83.38
C LEU A 136 17.49 -71.26 84.20
N ASP A 137 17.27 -70.29 85.08
CA ASP A 137 16.01 -70.09 85.80
C ASP A 137 14.84 -70.25 84.80
N PRO A 138 13.79 -71.06 85.09
CA PRO A 138 12.67 -71.32 84.17
C PRO A 138 12.07 -70.06 83.53
N LEU A 139 12.20 -68.92 84.21
CA LEU A 139 11.83 -67.59 83.73
C LEU A 139 12.57 -67.16 82.45
N LEU A 140 13.87 -67.46 82.30
CA LEU A 140 14.66 -67.06 81.14
C LEU A 140 14.30 -67.88 79.90
N ARG A 141 14.11 -69.20 80.03
CA ARG A 141 13.59 -70.05 78.95
C ARG A 141 12.22 -69.56 78.48
N ARG A 142 11.33 -69.24 79.42
CA ARG A 142 10.02 -68.68 79.10
C ARG A 142 10.11 -67.33 78.37
N LYS A 143 11.10 -66.49 78.71
CA LYS A 143 11.33 -65.21 78.03
C LYS A 143 11.87 -65.39 76.62
N VAL A 144 12.73 -66.37 76.38
CA VAL A 144 13.22 -66.70 75.02
C VAL A 144 12.07 -67.23 74.17
N GLU A 145 11.30 -68.19 74.67
CA GLU A 145 10.09 -68.70 73.98
C GLU A 145 9.10 -67.56 73.67
N LEU A 146 8.88 -66.65 74.63
CA LEU A 146 8.02 -65.49 74.43
C LEU A 146 8.59 -64.51 73.40
N ALA A 147 9.91 -64.31 73.38
CA ALA A 147 10.59 -63.44 72.43
C ALA A 147 10.55 -64.04 71.01
N GLU A 148 10.76 -65.34 70.86
CA GLU A 148 10.62 -66.07 69.59
C GLU A 148 9.18 -65.96 69.08
N HIS A 149 8.19 -66.24 69.93
CA HIS A 149 6.78 -66.08 69.58
C HIS A 149 6.42 -64.62 69.22
N SER A 150 7.00 -63.64 69.92
CA SER A 150 6.82 -62.22 69.61
C SER A 150 7.47 -61.85 68.27
N ALA A 151 8.65 -62.38 67.97
CA ALA A 151 9.35 -62.18 66.70
C ALA A 151 8.57 -62.79 65.54
N GLU A 152 8.08 -64.02 65.68
CA GLU A 152 7.19 -64.66 64.68
C GLU A 152 5.94 -63.83 64.44
N HIS A 153 5.32 -63.30 65.50
CA HIS A 153 4.15 -62.45 65.39
C HIS A 153 4.44 -61.10 64.72
N ILE A 154 5.59 -60.47 65.00
CA ILE A 154 6.02 -59.22 64.36
C ILE A 154 6.32 -59.46 62.87
N VAL A 155 7.07 -60.52 62.55
CA VAL A 155 7.39 -60.88 61.15
C VAL A 155 6.13 -61.25 60.38
N GLY A 156 5.22 -62.02 61.00
CA GLY A 156 3.93 -62.36 60.41
C GLY A 156 3.11 -61.11 60.07
N ARG A 157 3.02 -60.15 61.00
CA ARG A 157 2.33 -58.87 60.76
C ARG A 157 3.02 -58.04 59.68
N ALA A 158 4.34 -57.92 59.74
CA ALA A 158 5.12 -57.19 58.73
C ALA A 158 4.95 -57.80 57.32
N ARG A 159 4.87 -59.12 57.21
CA ARG A 159 4.57 -59.82 55.95
C ARG A 159 3.16 -59.51 55.45
N MET A 160 2.14 -59.60 56.31
CA MET A 160 0.76 -59.25 55.94
C MET A 160 0.65 -57.80 55.48
N ASP A 161 1.26 -56.85 56.19
CA ASP A 161 1.30 -55.45 55.82
C ASP A 161 2.04 -55.22 54.50
N ALA A 162 3.13 -55.95 54.25
CA ALA A 162 3.88 -55.88 53.00
C ALA A 162 3.06 -56.42 51.82
N GLU A 163 2.38 -57.56 52.00
CA GLU A 163 1.50 -58.13 50.98
C GLU A 163 0.29 -57.23 50.71
N GLU A 164 -0.31 -56.61 51.73
CA GLU A 164 -1.38 -55.63 51.54
C GLU A 164 -0.88 -54.43 50.74
N LYS A 165 0.28 -53.88 51.09
CA LYS A 165 0.91 -52.78 50.34
C LYS A 165 1.20 -53.18 48.89
N GLN A 166 1.71 -54.39 48.65
CA GLN A 166 1.92 -54.89 47.29
C GLN A 166 0.60 -55.00 46.52
N ARG A 167 -0.45 -55.58 47.11
CA ARG A 167 -1.77 -55.67 46.48
C ARG A 167 -2.34 -54.30 46.13
N THR A 168 -2.23 -53.32 47.04
CA THR A 168 -2.68 -51.94 46.77
C THR A 168 -1.86 -51.26 45.68
N ALA A 169 -0.54 -51.47 45.66
CA ALA A 169 0.33 -50.96 44.61
C ALA A 169 0.00 -51.57 43.24
N ASP A 170 -0.23 -52.88 43.17
CA ASP A 170 -0.60 -53.58 41.94
C ASP A 170 -1.98 -53.13 41.42
N GLN A 171 -2.96 -52.96 42.32
CA GLN A 171 -4.26 -52.40 41.98
C GLN A 171 -4.13 -50.98 41.42
N LEU A 172 -3.34 -50.13 42.09
CA LEU A 172 -3.11 -48.76 41.64
C LEU A 172 -2.41 -48.73 40.27
N LEU A 173 -1.39 -49.56 40.06
CA LEU A 173 -0.73 -49.69 38.77
C LEU A 173 -1.68 -50.19 37.67
N ALA A 174 -2.56 -51.14 37.98
CA ALA A 174 -3.59 -51.60 37.04
C ALA A 174 -4.56 -50.47 36.67
N THR A 175 -5.01 -49.68 37.67
CA THR A 175 -5.89 -48.53 37.40
C THR A 175 -5.20 -47.47 36.55
N TYR A 176 -3.94 -47.13 36.82
CA TYR A 176 -3.17 -46.18 36.01
C TYR A 176 -2.91 -46.68 34.59
N ARG A 177 -2.63 -47.98 34.41
CA ARG A 177 -2.47 -48.58 33.08
C ARG A 177 -3.75 -48.47 32.27
N ASN A 178 -4.90 -48.74 32.87
CA ASN A 178 -6.20 -48.62 32.20
C ASN A 178 -6.50 -47.16 31.85
N LEU A 179 -6.28 -46.22 32.78
CA LEU A 179 -6.49 -44.79 32.54
C LEU A 179 -5.58 -44.26 31.41
N LEU A 180 -4.32 -44.71 31.37
CA LEU A 180 -3.39 -44.33 30.30
C LEU A 180 -3.84 -44.89 28.95
N ALA A 181 -4.32 -46.14 28.91
CA ALA A 181 -4.86 -46.75 27.70
C ALA A 181 -6.13 -46.02 27.21
N ASP A 182 -7.02 -45.62 28.11
CA ASP A 182 -8.20 -44.80 27.80
C ASP A 182 -7.80 -43.43 27.24
N ALA A 183 -6.86 -42.74 27.89
CA ALA A 183 -6.36 -41.45 27.43
C ALA A 183 -5.69 -41.56 26.05
N GLN A 184 -4.97 -42.65 25.78
CA GLN A 184 -4.38 -42.92 24.46
C GLN A 184 -5.45 -43.18 23.39
N ARG A 185 -6.48 -43.98 23.70
CA ARG A 185 -7.63 -44.20 22.80
C ARG A 185 -8.32 -42.89 22.46
N GLN A 186 -8.68 -42.11 23.46
CA GLN A 186 -9.35 -40.82 23.25
C GLN A 186 -8.52 -39.85 22.41
N ARG A 187 -7.19 -39.80 22.63
CA ARG A 187 -6.28 -39.01 21.79
C ARG A 187 -6.30 -39.49 20.35
N SER A 188 -6.19 -40.80 20.12
CA SER A 188 -6.20 -41.36 18.76
C SER A 188 -7.50 -41.08 18.02
N GLU A 189 -8.65 -41.19 18.69
CA GLU A 189 -9.97 -40.88 18.14
C GLU A 189 -10.11 -39.37 17.83
N THR A 190 -9.62 -38.51 18.70
CA THR A 190 -9.62 -37.06 18.47
C THR A 190 -8.70 -36.69 17.30
N GLU A 191 -7.56 -37.36 17.16
CA GLU A 191 -6.65 -37.15 16.04
C GLU A 191 -7.24 -37.64 14.72
N THR A 192 -7.89 -38.80 14.68
CA THR A 192 -8.52 -39.30 13.44
C THR A 192 -9.68 -38.41 13.02
N THR A 193 -10.59 -38.08 13.95
CA THR A 193 -11.71 -37.16 13.68
C THR A 193 -11.20 -35.77 13.29
N GLY A 194 -10.16 -35.25 13.96
CA GLY A 194 -9.52 -33.99 13.60
C GLY A 194 -8.91 -34.03 12.19
N ARG A 195 -8.21 -35.10 11.83
CA ARG A 195 -7.65 -35.29 10.47
C ARG A 195 -8.75 -35.35 9.41
N GLU A 196 -9.83 -36.07 9.68
CA GLU A 196 -10.99 -36.19 8.77
C GLU A 196 -11.71 -34.85 8.58
N LEU A 197 -11.92 -34.09 9.65
CA LEU A 197 -12.51 -32.75 9.59
C LEU A 197 -11.63 -31.79 8.77
N VAL A 198 -10.32 -31.79 9.01
CA VAL A 198 -9.38 -30.97 8.22
C VAL A 198 -9.37 -31.39 6.76
N HIS A 199 -9.38 -32.69 6.47
CA HIS A 199 -9.43 -33.18 5.09
C HIS A 199 -10.73 -32.75 4.41
N ARG A 200 -11.88 -32.92 5.07
CA ARG A 200 -13.19 -32.49 4.55
C ARG A 200 -13.22 -30.99 4.30
N ALA A 201 -12.80 -30.18 5.28
CA ALA A 201 -12.76 -28.72 5.14
C ALA A 201 -11.84 -28.28 4.00
N ARG A 202 -10.70 -28.95 3.80
CA ARG A 202 -9.81 -28.69 2.65
C ARG A 202 -10.48 -29.02 1.33
N SER A 203 -11.10 -30.20 1.21
CA SER A 203 -11.80 -30.58 -0.02
C SER A 203 -12.98 -29.66 -0.36
N GLU A 204 -13.71 -29.20 0.66
CA GLU A 204 -14.80 -28.23 0.48
C GLU A 204 -14.25 -26.86 0.06
N ALA A 205 -13.16 -26.39 0.68
CA ALA A 205 -12.50 -25.15 0.28
C ALA A 205 -11.98 -25.23 -1.16
N GLU A 206 -11.35 -26.34 -1.55
CA GLU A 206 -10.88 -26.58 -2.92
C GLU A 206 -12.05 -26.55 -3.91
N ALA A 207 -13.15 -27.24 -3.60
CA ALA A 207 -14.35 -27.24 -4.45
C ALA A 207 -14.94 -25.83 -4.61
N LEU A 208 -15.08 -25.07 -3.52
CA LEU A 208 -15.57 -23.70 -3.56
C LEU A 208 -14.64 -22.77 -4.36
N THR A 209 -13.32 -22.93 -4.23
CA THR A 209 -12.36 -22.15 -5.02
C THR A 209 -12.42 -22.50 -6.51
N ALA A 210 -12.59 -23.78 -6.85
CA ALA A 210 -12.73 -24.20 -8.24
C ALA A 210 -14.02 -23.66 -8.87
N GLU A 211 -15.15 -23.70 -8.12
CA GLU A 211 -16.42 -23.12 -8.56
C GLU A 211 -16.31 -21.59 -8.75
N ALA A 212 -15.70 -20.88 -7.80
CA ALA A 212 -15.48 -19.44 -7.91
C ALA A 212 -14.59 -19.07 -9.11
N ASP A 213 -13.55 -19.87 -9.39
CA ASP A 213 -12.69 -19.67 -10.55
C ASP A 213 -13.43 -19.92 -11.88
N GLU A 214 -14.32 -20.92 -11.94
CA GLU A 214 -15.16 -21.17 -13.11
C GLU A 214 -16.16 -20.03 -13.35
N GLN A 215 -16.80 -19.55 -12.28
CA GLN A 215 -17.68 -18.38 -12.33
C GLN A 215 -16.93 -17.13 -12.80
N ARG A 216 -15.70 -16.91 -12.32
CA ARG A 216 -14.87 -15.79 -12.80
C ARG A 216 -14.54 -15.92 -14.29
N ARG A 217 -14.12 -17.11 -14.75
CA ARG A 217 -13.80 -17.34 -16.16
C ARG A 217 -15.01 -17.13 -17.08
N THR A 218 -16.18 -17.59 -16.67
CA THR A 218 -17.41 -17.42 -17.46
C THR A 218 -17.82 -15.95 -17.52
N ALA A 219 -17.72 -15.21 -16.41
CA ALA A 219 -17.94 -13.77 -16.38
C ALA A 219 -16.91 -13.00 -17.25
N ASP A 220 -15.64 -13.39 -17.22
CA ASP A 220 -14.59 -12.77 -18.03
C ASP A 220 -14.86 -12.96 -19.53
N ILE A 221 -15.26 -14.16 -19.95
CA ILE A 221 -15.64 -14.44 -21.35
C ILE A 221 -16.85 -13.59 -21.75
N GLN A 222 -17.88 -13.53 -20.91
CA GLN A 222 -19.06 -12.71 -21.18
C GLN A 222 -18.72 -11.22 -21.31
N ALA A 223 -17.89 -10.69 -20.41
CA ALA A 223 -17.45 -9.31 -20.45
C ALA A 223 -16.61 -9.02 -21.71
N GLN A 224 -15.77 -9.96 -22.16
CA GLN A 224 -15.02 -9.83 -23.41
C GLN A 224 -15.96 -9.79 -24.63
N ASP A 225 -16.92 -10.71 -24.69
CA ASP A 225 -17.93 -10.75 -25.74
C ASP A 225 -18.75 -9.46 -25.81
N GLU A 226 -19.17 -8.92 -24.66
CA GLU A 226 -19.89 -7.65 -24.58
C GLU A 226 -19.05 -6.47 -25.06
N ARG A 227 -17.77 -6.42 -24.67
CA ARG A 227 -16.83 -5.40 -25.17
C ARG A 227 -16.66 -5.49 -26.67
N HIS A 228 -16.43 -6.68 -27.21
CA HIS A 228 -16.31 -6.88 -28.65
C HIS A 228 -17.57 -6.42 -29.40
N ARG A 229 -18.77 -6.79 -28.93
CA ARG A 229 -20.03 -6.32 -29.53
C ARG A 229 -20.19 -4.79 -29.44
N ALA A 230 -19.81 -4.19 -28.31
CA ALA A 230 -19.88 -2.74 -28.14
C ALA A 230 -18.91 -2.00 -29.07
N ASP A 231 -17.69 -2.53 -29.24
CA ASP A 231 -16.67 -2.00 -30.12
C ASP A 231 -17.11 -2.09 -31.58
N GLU A 232 -17.61 -3.25 -32.04
CA GLU A 232 -18.17 -3.43 -33.38
C GLU A 232 -19.31 -2.44 -33.67
N GLN A 233 -20.22 -2.25 -32.71
CA GLN A 233 -21.31 -1.27 -32.85
C GLN A 233 -20.79 0.17 -32.88
N ALA A 234 -19.74 0.49 -32.12
CA ALA A 234 -19.12 1.81 -32.13
C ALA A 234 -18.45 2.09 -33.48
N GLU A 235 -17.74 1.11 -34.05
CA GLU A 235 -17.16 1.20 -35.39
C GLU A 235 -18.23 1.38 -36.46
N GLN A 236 -19.31 0.60 -36.42
CA GLN A 236 -20.44 0.77 -37.35
C GLN A 236 -21.08 2.17 -37.26
N ARG A 237 -21.26 2.70 -36.05
CA ARG A 237 -21.77 4.06 -35.85
C ARG A 237 -20.81 5.11 -36.42
N ARG A 238 -19.49 4.96 -36.19
CA ARG A 238 -18.47 5.87 -36.74
C ARG A 238 -18.46 5.82 -38.26
N ALA A 239 -18.48 4.64 -38.86
CA ALA A 239 -18.53 4.47 -40.31
C ALA A 239 -19.77 5.15 -40.91
N ARG A 240 -20.94 4.95 -40.30
CA ARG A 240 -22.18 5.61 -40.74
C ARG A 240 -22.10 7.13 -40.66
N ILE A 241 -21.59 7.67 -39.55
CA ILE A 241 -21.40 9.12 -39.38
C ILE A 241 -20.44 9.66 -40.45
N GLU A 242 -19.35 8.94 -40.72
CA GLU A 242 -18.37 9.33 -41.74
C GLU A 242 -18.97 9.34 -43.15
N GLU A 243 -19.77 8.32 -43.49
CA GLU A 243 -20.50 8.25 -44.76
C GLU A 243 -21.50 9.40 -44.91
N GLU A 244 -22.33 9.64 -43.88
CA GLU A 244 -23.30 10.73 -43.87
C GLU A 244 -22.62 12.10 -43.95
N PHE A 245 -21.52 12.29 -43.22
CA PHE A 245 -20.72 13.52 -43.24
C PHE A 245 -20.04 13.75 -44.60
N SER A 246 -19.46 12.70 -45.17
CA SER A 246 -18.87 12.74 -46.51
C SER A 246 -19.92 13.11 -47.56
N ALA A 247 -21.10 12.49 -47.53
CA ALA A 247 -22.20 12.83 -48.43
C ALA A 247 -22.65 14.29 -48.26
N TRP A 248 -22.78 14.76 -47.03
CA TRP A 248 -23.09 16.16 -46.72
C TRP A 248 -22.02 17.13 -47.26
N LEU A 249 -20.73 16.82 -47.09
CA LEU A 249 -19.64 17.63 -47.65
C LEU A 249 -19.68 17.67 -49.18
N GLN A 250 -19.98 16.55 -49.85
CA GLN A 250 -20.11 16.53 -51.31
C GLN A 250 -21.30 17.40 -51.77
N HIS A 251 -22.46 17.27 -51.12
CA HIS A 251 -23.62 18.11 -51.40
C HIS A 251 -23.28 19.59 -51.24
N ARG A 252 -22.61 19.95 -50.13
CA ARG A 252 -22.21 21.34 -49.87
C ARG A 252 -21.23 21.86 -50.92
N ARG A 253 -20.27 21.04 -51.38
CA ARG A 253 -19.35 21.41 -52.46
C ARG A 253 -20.09 21.69 -53.76
N ILE A 254 -21.04 20.83 -54.14
CA ILE A 254 -21.86 21.03 -55.34
C ILE A 254 -22.66 22.34 -55.22
N ASP A 255 -23.32 22.59 -54.09
CA ASP A 255 -24.08 23.83 -53.85
C ASP A 255 -23.19 25.08 -53.95
N ASP A 256 -22.00 25.05 -53.34
CA ASP A 256 -21.05 26.15 -53.37
C ASP A 256 -20.54 26.38 -54.81
N ASP A 257 -20.19 25.32 -55.53
CA ASP A 257 -19.78 25.37 -56.95
C ASP A 257 -20.88 25.94 -57.84
N GLU A 258 -22.13 25.54 -57.64
CA GLU A 258 -23.27 26.11 -58.35
C GLU A 258 -23.45 27.61 -58.06
N ARG A 259 -23.35 28.03 -56.78
CA ARG A 259 -23.42 29.45 -56.40
C ARG A 259 -22.28 30.24 -57.04
N HIS A 260 -21.07 29.69 -57.06
CA HIS A 260 -19.93 30.29 -57.74
C HIS A 260 -20.14 30.40 -59.25
N ALA A 261 -20.63 29.34 -59.90
CA ALA A 261 -20.92 29.33 -61.33
C ALA A 261 -22.02 30.34 -61.70
N ARG A 262 -23.08 30.45 -60.90
CA ARG A 262 -24.15 31.45 -61.08
C ARG A 262 -23.60 32.87 -61.00
N ARG A 263 -22.84 33.21 -59.95
CA ARG A 263 -22.18 34.52 -59.83
C ARG A 263 -21.26 34.84 -61.01
N LEU A 264 -20.49 33.86 -61.48
CA LEU A 264 -19.63 34.04 -62.65
C LEU A 264 -20.45 34.24 -63.93
N ALA A 265 -21.58 33.56 -64.10
CA ALA A 265 -22.48 33.73 -65.23
C ALA A 265 -23.13 35.13 -65.21
N ASP A 266 -23.66 35.54 -64.06
CA ASP A 266 -24.26 36.86 -63.86
C ASP A 266 -23.24 37.98 -64.13
N SER A 267 -22.04 37.87 -63.55
CA SER A 267 -20.95 38.83 -63.78
C SER A 267 -20.50 38.88 -65.25
N LYS A 268 -20.42 37.73 -65.93
CA LYS A 268 -20.13 37.68 -67.38
C LYS A 268 -21.24 38.32 -68.20
N HIS A 269 -22.50 38.11 -67.83
CA HIS A 269 -23.64 38.71 -68.51
C HIS A 269 -23.62 40.24 -68.35
N GLU A 270 -23.44 40.73 -67.13
CA GLU A 270 -23.28 42.17 -66.84
C GLU A 270 -22.10 42.78 -67.58
N ALA A 271 -20.92 42.14 -67.54
CA ALA A 271 -19.75 42.60 -68.29
C ALA A 271 -20.03 42.62 -69.81
N GLY A 272 -20.75 41.62 -70.32
CA GLY A 272 -21.18 41.56 -71.72
C GLY A 272 -22.14 42.69 -72.09
N GLN A 273 -23.10 43.03 -71.21
CA GLN A 273 -24.01 44.16 -71.39
C GLN A 273 -23.27 45.49 -71.39
N VAL A 274 -22.39 45.72 -70.41
CA VAL A 274 -21.58 46.94 -70.32
C VAL A 274 -20.70 47.09 -71.57
N LEU A 275 -20.08 46.00 -72.05
CA LEU A 275 -19.32 46.03 -73.29
C LEU A 275 -20.19 46.33 -74.50
N HIS A 276 -21.38 45.72 -74.60
CA HIS A 276 -22.32 45.99 -75.69
C HIS A 276 -22.77 47.45 -75.69
N ASP A 277 -23.16 47.99 -74.53
CA ASP A 277 -23.59 49.38 -74.38
C ASP A 277 -22.45 50.36 -74.69
N ALA A 278 -21.22 50.06 -74.24
CA ALA A 278 -20.04 50.87 -74.53
C ALA A 278 -19.67 50.84 -76.02
N VAL A 279 -19.79 49.69 -76.69
CA VAL A 279 -19.59 49.58 -78.14
C VAL A 279 -20.67 50.34 -78.90
N ALA A 280 -21.94 50.20 -78.50
CA ALA A 280 -23.06 50.93 -79.12
C ALA A 280 -22.90 52.45 -78.95
N GLU A 281 -22.43 52.92 -77.79
CA GLU A 281 -22.14 54.33 -77.57
C GLU A 281 -20.91 54.79 -78.37
N ALA A 282 -19.85 53.99 -78.44
CA ALA A 282 -18.70 54.28 -79.29
C ALA A 282 -19.11 54.40 -80.76
N ASP A 283 -19.94 53.48 -81.27
CA ASP A 283 -20.49 53.53 -82.63
C ASP A 283 -21.35 54.79 -82.86
N ARG A 284 -22.15 55.21 -81.87
CA ARG A 284 -22.90 56.47 -81.93
C ARG A 284 -21.98 57.69 -81.99
N VAL A 285 -20.96 57.74 -81.13
CA VAL A 285 -19.99 58.85 -81.09
C VAL A 285 -19.19 58.92 -82.39
N VAL A 286 -18.73 57.77 -82.90
CA VAL A 286 -18.02 57.67 -84.18
C VAL A 286 -18.94 58.04 -85.34
N GLY A 287 -20.19 57.56 -85.35
CA GLY A 287 -21.20 57.93 -86.33
C GLY A 287 -21.46 59.43 -86.35
N HIS A 288 -21.68 60.03 -85.18
CA HIS A 288 -21.87 61.48 -85.04
C HIS A 288 -20.64 62.27 -85.52
N ALA A 289 -19.44 61.83 -85.17
CA ALA A 289 -18.20 62.46 -85.64
C ALA A 289 -18.05 62.35 -87.17
N ASN A 290 -18.44 61.23 -87.77
CA ASN A 290 -18.45 61.05 -89.23
C ASN A 290 -19.49 61.95 -89.90
N ASP A 291 -20.71 62.04 -89.38
CA ASP A 291 -21.76 62.94 -89.89
C ASP A 291 -21.31 64.40 -89.84
N GLN A 292 -20.66 64.82 -88.74
CA GLN A 292 -20.04 66.14 -88.63
C GLN A 292 -18.93 66.33 -89.66
N ALA A 293 -18.06 65.34 -89.85
CA ALA A 293 -16.98 65.39 -90.85
C ALA A 293 -17.52 65.44 -92.30
N ASP A 294 -18.63 64.76 -92.58
CA ASP A 294 -19.33 64.80 -93.86
C ASP A 294 -20.03 66.14 -94.07
N ALA A 295 -20.67 66.71 -93.04
CA ALA A 295 -21.24 68.05 -93.09
C ALA A 295 -20.18 69.11 -93.40
N VAL A 296 -19.03 69.06 -92.70
CA VAL A 296 -17.88 69.96 -92.97
C VAL A 296 -17.38 69.77 -94.40
N ARG A 297 -17.24 68.52 -94.89
CA ARG A 297 -16.85 68.25 -96.28
C ARG A 297 -17.87 68.77 -97.28
N HIS A 298 -19.17 68.62 -97.01
CA HIS A 298 -20.25 69.12 -97.85
C HIS A 298 -20.25 70.64 -97.93
N THR A 299 -20.16 71.34 -96.80
CA THR A 299 -20.03 72.80 -96.76
C THR A 299 -18.78 73.26 -97.51
N ARG A 300 -17.63 72.57 -97.34
CA ARG A 300 -16.42 72.87 -98.12
C ARG A 300 -16.65 72.70 -99.63
N SER A 301 -17.33 71.64 -100.06
CA SER A 301 -17.69 71.42 -101.46
C SER A 301 -18.63 72.50 -101.99
N GLN A 302 -19.65 72.91 -101.22
CA GLN A 302 -20.53 74.03 -101.57
C GLN A 302 -19.77 75.35 -101.69
N ILE A 303 -18.85 75.64 -100.75
CA ILE A 303 -17.98 76.82 -100.83
C ILE A 303 -17.10 76.73 -102.07
N ALA A 304 -16.51 75.56 -102.37
CA ALA A 304 -15.71 75.36 -103.57
C ALA A 304 -16.55 75.50 -104.86
N GLU A 305 -17.81 75.07 -104.86
CA GLU A 305 -18.76 75.26 -105.97
C GLU A 305 -19.11 76.75 -106.15
N ARG A 306 -19.47 77.45 -105.06
CA ARG A 306 -19.74 78.90 -105.09
C ARG A 306 -18.52 79.70 -105.50
N LEU A 307 -17.32 79.32 -105.06
CA LEU A 307 -16.08 79.93 -105.53
C LEU A 307 -15.87 79.67 -107.02
N ARG A 308 -16.20 78.47 -107.53
CA ARG A 308 -16.19 78.17 -108.98
C ARG A 308 -17.25 78.95 -109.75
N GLU A 309 -18.46 79.11 -109.22
CA GLU A 309 -19.54 79.92 -109.82
C GLU A 309 -19.20 81.41 -109.83
N VAL A 310 -18.66 81.95 -108.74
CA VAL A 310 -18.15 83.34 -108.69
C VAL A 310 -17.01 83.52 -109.67
N HIS A 311 -16.12 82.53 -109.79
CA HIS A 311 -15.05 82.54 -110.79
C HIS A 311 -15.60 82.43 -112.23
N ALA A 312 -16.67 81.67 -112.45
CA ALA A 312 -17.35 81.57 -113.74
C ALA A 312 -18.17 82.84 -114.07
N LEU A 313 -18.77 83.51 -113.10
CA LEU A 313 -19.43 84.82 -113.25
C LEU A 313 -18.43 85.95 -113.47
N LEU A 314 -17.24 85.86 -112.86
CA LEU A 314 -16.10 86.70 -113.21
C LEU A 314 -15.67 86.42 -114.66
N ALA A 315 -15.67 85.16 -115.11
CA ALA A 315 -15.36 84.80 -116.50
C ALA A 315 -16.48 85.18 -117.51
N ASP A 316 -17.75 85.19 -117.09
CA ASP A 316 -18.94 85.54 -117.90
C ASP A 316 -19.11 87.08 -117.98
N GLY A 317 -18.77 87.81 -116.91
CA GLY A 317 -18.57 89.26 -116.92
C GLY A 317 -17.37 89.69 -117.77
N ASP A 318 -16.30 88.89 -117.79
CA ASP A 318 -15.08 89.13 -118.58
C ASP A 318 -15.28 88.97 -120.11
N GLN A 319 -16.48 88.57 -120.57
CA GLN A 319 -16.83 88.57 -122.00
C GLN A 319 -17.38 89.92 -122.51
N SER A 320 -17.61 90.91 -121.63
CA SER A 320 -18.21 92.21 -122.02
C SER A 320 -17.30 93.43 -121.90
N TRP A 321 -16.10 93.33 -121.31
CA TRP A 321 -15.09 94.41 -121.38
C TRP A 321 -13.69 93.81 -121.21
N ARG A 322 -13.04 93.49 -122.33
CA ARG A 322 -11.59 93.30 -122.32
C ARG A 322 -10.93 94.66 -122.23
N LEU A 323 -10.16 94.88 -121.17
CA LEU A 323 -8.72 95.15 -121.23
C LEU A 323 -8.23 95.54 -119.82
N THR A 324 -7.06 95.00 -119.45
CA THR A 324 -6.02 95.57 -118.57
C THR A 324 -5.69 94.72 -117.32
N ASP A 325 -4.47 94.20 -117.37
CA ASP A 325 -3.43 94.04 -116.34
C ASP A 325 -3.50 93.11 -115.12
N ALA A 326 -2.31 92.53 -114.93
CA ALA A 326 -1.56 92.27 -113.70
C ALA A 326 -1.88 91.00 -112.89
N ASP A 327 -0.94 90.05 -112.97
CA ASP A 327 -0.20 89.40 -111.86
C ASP A 327 -0.65 89.82 -110.45
N PRO A 328 -0.67 88.93 -109.43
CA PRO A 328 0.44 88.01 -109.14
C PRO A 328 0.05 86.71 -108.38
N ALA A 329 0.96 85.75 -108.23
CA ALA A 329 0.84 84.71 -107.20
C ALA A 329 2.18 84.00 -106.91
N PRO A 330 2.38 83.49 -105.69
CA PRO A 330 3.58 83.83 -104.93
C PRO A 330 4.48 82.64 -104.55
N ASP A 331 5.73 83.00 -104.23
CA ASP A 331 6.49 82.65 -103.02
C ASP A 331 5.63 82.06 -101.88
N SER A 332 6.07 81.16 -101.01
CA SER A 332 7.37 80.54 -100.74
C SER A 332 7.15 79.71 -99.46
N THR A 333 7.85 78.57 -99.34
CA THR A 333 8.57 78.12 -98.11
C THR A 333 7.83 78.17 -96.75
N HIS A 334 7.81 77.15 -95.90
CA HIS A 334 8.97 76.41 -95.41
C HIS A 334 8.48 75.26 -94.49
N GLU A 335 9.07 74.08 -94.70
CA GLU A 335 9.64 73.15 -93.71
C GLU A 335 10.19 73.80 -92.41
N PRO A 336 10.71 73.04 -91.42
CA PRO A 336 10.14 72.00 -90.57
C PRO A 336 10.39 72.34 -89.09
N ASP A 337 10.24 71.36 -88.22
CA ASP A 337 11.09 71.02 -87.06
C ASP A 337 10.31 70.75 -85.79
N SER A 338 10.38 69.48 -85.41
CA SER A 338 10.11 69.02 -84.05
C SER A 338 11.07 69.71 -83.08
N PRO A 339 10.67 69.89 -81.81
CA PRO A 339 11.54 69.31 -80.81
C PRO A 339 10.82 68.67 -79.60
N GLN A 340 11.67 67.89 -78.96
CA GLN A 340 11.55 67.08 -77.77
C GLN A 340 11.31 67.85 -76.44
N VAL A 341 10.80 67.09 -75.46
CA VAL A 341 11.30 66.97 -74.07
C VAL A 341 10.80 67.94 -72.97
N THR A 342 10.03 67.31 -72.05
CA THR A 342 10.04 67.34 -70.57
C THR A 342 9.78 68.63 -69.77
N ALA A 343 8.86 68.51 -68.80
CA ALA A 343 9.12 68.67 -67.35
C ALA A 343 7.87 68.18 -66.58
N SER A 344 7.95 67.08 -65.82
CA SER A 344 8.17 67.02 -64.37
C SER A 344 7.25 67.91 -63.52
N GLY A 345 6.28 67.27 -62.86
CA GLY A 345 5.40 67.87 -61.85
C GLY A 345 4.67 66.79 -61.05
N SER A 346 5.24 66.45 -59.89
CA SER A 346 4.84 65.51 -58.84
C SER A 346 3.39 65.65 -58.33
N LEU A 347 2.83 64.53 -57.81
CA LEU A 347 1.79 64.30 -56.78
C LEU A 347 0.76 63.26 -57.29
N ARG A 348 0.32 62.21 -56.62
CA ARG A 348 0.50 61.61 -55.28
C ARG A 348 -0.28 60.28 -55.36
N TRP A 349 0.31 59.15 -55.02
CA TRP A 349 -0.41 57.85 -54.95
C TRP A 349 -1.49 57.90 -53.86
N PRO A 350 -2.71 57.34 -54.05
CA PRO A 350 -3.55 56.94 -52.94
C PRO A 350 -3.15 55.53 -52.49
N GLU A 351 -2.35 55.52 -51.44
CA GLU A 351 -2.55 54.76 -50.21
C GLU A 351 -3.38 53.46 -50.27
N ARG A 352 -2.68 52.37 -49.98
CA ARG A 352 -3.24 51.09 -49.52
C ARG A 352 -4.15 51.35 -48.31
N VAL A 353 -5.37 50.85 -48.35
CA VAL A 353 -6.16 50.62 -47.14
C VAL A 353 -5.65 49.33 -46.49
N PRO A 354 -5.32 49.30 -45.19
CA PRO A 354 -5.02 48.07 -44.49
C PRO A 354 -6.33 47.31 -44.27
N VAL A 355 -6.45 46.10 -44.83
CA VAL A 355 -7.37 45.11 -44.25
C VAL A 355 -6.65 44.58 -43.02
N ASP A 356 -7.22 44.92 -41.88
CA ASP A 356 -6.80 44.48 -40.56
C ASP A 356 -6.74 42.95 -40.53
N LEU A 357 -5.54 42.41 -40.34
CA LEU A 357 -5.35 41.05 -39.87
C LEU A 357 -5.59 41.08 -38.36
N THR A 358 -6.85 41.12 -37.95
CA THR A 358 -7.24 40.68 -36.61
C THR A 358 -7.69 39.22 -36.72
N PRO A 359 -6.97 38.26 -36.12
CA PRO A 359 -7.50 36.91 -35.97
C PRO A 359 -8.75 36.98 -35.07
N PRO A 360 -9.82 36.19 -35.32
CA PRO A 360 -10.83 36.02 -34.30
C PRO A 360 -10.15 35.44 -33.06
N ALA A 361 -10.31 36.14 -31.94
CA ALA A 361 -9.93 35.65 -30.63
C ALA A 361 -10.46 34.22 -30.45
N GLU A 362 -9.54 33.34 -30.06
CA GLU A 362 -9.85 32.07 -29.43
C GLU A 362 -10.91 32.32 -28.35
N ARG A 363 -12.12 31.81 -28.57
CA ARG A 363 -12.97 31.46 -27.43
C ARG A 363 -12.38 30.18 -26.87
N GLU A 364 -11.59 30.33 -25.82
CA GLU A 364 -11.43 29.32 -24.79
C GLU A 364 -12.82 28.99 -24.22
N ASP A 365 -13.52 28.05 -24.84
CA ASP A 365 -14.49 27.23 -24.11
C ASP A 365 -13.69 26.07 -23.48
N ALA A 366 -13.11 26.37 -22.32
CA ALA A 366 -12.70 25.36 -21.34
C ALA A 366 -13.88 25.09 -20.38
N PRO A 367 -13.95 23.89 -19.79
CA PRO A 367 -15.21 23.23 -19.43
C PRO A 367 -15.76 23.71 -18.09
N GLU A 368 -17.06 23.94 -18.02
CA GLU A 368 -17.77 23.95 -16.74
C GLU A 368 -17.83 22.52 -16.19
N HIS A 369 -17.06 22.32 -15.12
CA HIS A 369 -17.33 21.30 -14.12
C HIS A 369 -18.72 21.52 -13.53
N SER A 370 -19.59 20.52 -13.65
CA SER A 370 -20.55 20.09 -12.62
C SER A 370 -20.99 18.67 -12.85
#